data_AF-A0A920UXB9-F1
#
_entry.id   AF-A0A920UXB9-F1
#
_cell.length_a   1.000
_cell.length_b   1.000
_cell.length_c   1.000
_cell.angle_alpha   90.00
_cell.angle_beta   90.00
_cell.angle_gamma   90.00
#
_symmetry.space_group_name_H-M   'P 1'
#
loop_
_entity.id
_entity.type
_entity.pdbx_description
1 polymer ?
#
loop_
_entity_poly.entity_id
_entity_poly.type
_entity_poly.pdbx_seq_one_letter_code
_entity_poly.pdbx_strand_id
1 'polypeptide(L)'
;MAVIARKMHNSGANHRDFYLGHFLLQPGYRDGELSVDASDLFVIDLHRMQLRRHTPTRWQVKDIAGLHYSSLNLGLTRNDLLRFIRTYRGHTPLRQSLGKSPTCGALPIASEPILLVAGRVLGEKSTAG
;
A
#
# COMPACT_ATOMS: atom_id res chain seq x y z
N MET A 1 -7.90 -0.66 1.19
CA MET A 1 -6.74 -1.38 0.61
C MET A 1 -5.51 -1.42 1.51
N ALA A 2 -4.93 -0.30 1.96
CA ALA A 2 -3.68 -0.28 2.75
C ALA A 2 -3.71 -1.17 4.02
N VAL A 3 -4.82 -1.16 4.75
CA VAL A 3 -5.04 -2.01 5.94
C VAL A 3 -5.00 -3.50 5.58
N ILE A 4 -5.65 -3.88 4.48
CA ILE A 4 -5.68 -5.27 3.99
C ILE A 4 -4.27 -5.71 3.61
N ALA A 5 -3.56 -4.91 2.81
CA ALA A 5 -2.18 -5.19 2.40
C ALA A 5 -1.25 -5.35 3.62
N ARG A 6 -1.39 -4.49 4.64
CA ARG A 6 -0.62 -4.58 5.89
C ARG A 6 -0.95 -5.86 6.64
N LYS A 7 -2.22 -6.17 6.85
CA LYS A 7 -2.65 -7.39 7.56
C LYS A 7 -2.14 -8.65 6.86
N MET A 8 -2.28 -8.72 5.53
CA MET A 8 -1.80 -9.83 4.71
C MET A 8 -0.28 -10.01 4.83
N HIS A 9 0.51 -8.94 4.65
CA HIS A 9 1.97 -9.05 4.76
C HIS A 9 2.45 -9.36 6.18
N ASN A 10 1.79 -8.83 7.21
CA ASN A 10 2.11 -9.12 8.61
C ASN A 10 1.75 -10.54 9.02
N SER A 11 0.77 -11.18 8.36
CA SER A 11 0.45 -12.60 8.57
C SER A 11 1.41 -13.53 7.84
N GLY A 12 2.43 -13.00 7.14
CA GLY A 12 3.33 -13.78 6.31
C GLY A 12 2.74 -14.17 4.95
N ALA A 13 1.61 -13.60 4.56
CA ALA A 13 0.99 -13.83 3.27
C ALA A 13 1.44 -12.80 2.21
N ASN A 14 1.49 -13.22 0.94
CA ASN A 14 1.61 -12.33 -0.22
C ASN A 14 0.80 -12.89 -1.39
N HIS A 15 0.13 -12.01 -2.14
CA HIS A 15 -0.85 -12.38 -3.16
C HIS A 15 -0.21 -12.80 -4.49
N ARG A 16 0.90 -12.16 -4.87
CA ARG A 16 1.61 -12.30 -6.17
C ARG A 16 0.92 -11.65 -7.38
N ASP A 17 -0.40 -11.54 -7.37
CA ASP A 17 -1.21 -10.79 -8.35
C ASP A 17 -2.02 -9.69 -7.65
N PHE A 18 -1.39 -8.88 -6.80
CA PHE A 18 -2.10 -7.91 -5.98
C PHE A 18 -2.46 -6.64 -6.77
N TYR A 19 -3.53 -6.69 -7.57
CA TYR A 19 -4.00 -5.58 -8.39
C TYR A 19 -5.36 -5.08 -7.91
N LEU A 20 -5.72 -3.84 -8.27
CA LEU A 20 -7.01 -3.25 -7.93
C LEU A 20 -8.19 -4.12 -8.39
N GLY A 21 -8.06 -4.76 -9.55
CA GLY A 21 -9.10 -5.66 -10.09
C GLY A 21 -9.35 -6.93 -9.26
N HIS A 22 -8.49 -7.25 -8.29
CA HIS A 22 -8.69 -8.37 -7.36
C HIS A 22 -9.28 -7.93 -6.01
N PHE A 23 -9.80 -6.70 -5.95
CA PHE A 23 -10.64 -6.25 -4.85
C PHE A 23 -12.11 -6.29 -5.27
N LEU A 24 -12.90 -7.08 -4.55
CA LEU A 24 -14.34 -7.13 -4.72
C LEU A 24 -15.00 -6.25 -3.65
N LEU A 25 -15.65 -5.18 -4.08
CA LEU A 25 -16.45 -4.31 -3.21
C LEU A 25 -17.87 -4.88 -3.14
N GLN A 26 -18.31 -5.23 -1.95
CA GLN A 26 -19.71 -5.47 -1.64
C GLN A 26 -20.31 -4.17 -1.09
N PRO A 27 -21.12 -3.45 -1.87
CA PRO A 27 -21.67 -2.17 -1.44
C PRO A 27 -22.71 -2.40 -0.35
N GLY A 28 -22.58 -1.64 0.75
CA GLY A 28 -23.59 -1.52 1.78
C GLY A 28 -24.28 -0.17 1.73
N TYR A 29 -25.54 -0.14 2.16
CA TYR A 29 -26.38 1.04 2.09
C TYR A 29 -26.93 1.38 3.47
N ARG A 30 -27.02 2.68 3.79
CA ARG A 30 -27.71 3.23 4.97
C ARG A 30 -28.58 4.37 4.53
N ASP A 31 -29.83 4.38 4.98
CA ASP A 31 -30.84 5.39 4.61
C ASP A 31 -30.98 5.58 3.09
N GLY A 32 -30.78 4.51 2.31
CA GLY A 32 -30.85 4.51 0.85
C GLY A 32 -29.58 5.00 0.14
N GLU A 33 -28.55 5.43 0.86
CA GLU A 33 -27.29 5.90 0.28
C GLU A 33 -26.14 4.91 0.47
N LEU A 34 -25.18 4.93 -0.46
CA LEU A 34 -23.97 4.11 -0.37
C LEU A 34 -23.15 4.53 0.85
N SER A 35 -22.94 3.60 1.77
CA SER A 35 -22.22 3.84 3.03
C SER A 35 -20.91 3.07 3.03
N VAL A 36 -19.81 3.79 3.25
CA VAL A 36 -18.46 3.20 3.30
C VAL A 36 -18.31 2.24 4.48
N ASP A 37 -18.91 2.55 5.62
CA ASP A 37 -18.86 1.77 6.85
C ASP A 37 -19.85 0.59 6.88
N ALA A 38 -20.83 0.58 5.97
CA ALA A 38 -21.67 -0.60 5.71
C ALA A 38 -21.15 -1.47 4.56
N SER A 39 -20.14 -1.01 3.81
CA SER A 39 -19.56 -1.73 2.67
C SER A 39 -18.40 -2.61 3.09
N ASP A 40 -18.31 -3.79 2.48
CA ASP A 40 -17.21 -4.73 2.69
C ASP A 40 -16.29 -4.81 1.47
N LEU A 41 -15.00 -5.01 1.72
CA LEU A 41 -13.99 -5.12 0.66
C LEU A 41 -13.21 -6.42 0.83
N PHE A 42 -13.33 -7.31 -0.16
CA PHE A 42 -12.70 -8.62 -0.17
C PHE A 42 -11.53 -8.67 -1.16
N VAL A 43 -10.52 -9.47 -0.84
CA VAL A 43 -9.47 -9.84 -1.80
C VAL A 43 -9.82 -11.20 -2.37
N ILE A 44 -9.93 -11.27 -3.68
CA ILE A 44 -10.25 -12.49 -4.42
C ILE A 44 -9.02 -13.02 -5.15
N ASP A 45 -9.15 -14.17 -5.81
CA ASP A 45 -8.12 -14.75 -6.66
C ASP A 45 -6.84 -15.18 -5.91
N LEU A 46 -7.02 -15.87 -4.78
CA LEU A 46 -5.94 -16.31 -3.88
C LEU A 46 -5.14 -17.53 -4.38
N HIS A 47 -5.36 -17.99 -5.61
CA HIS A 47 -4.79 -19.24 -6.15
C HIS A 47 -3.26 -19.26 -6.19
N ARG A 48 -2.62 -18.08 -6.29
CA ARG A 48 -1.15 -17.91 -6.24
C ARG A 48 -0.64 -17.32 -4.93
N MET A 49 -1.53 -17.13 -3.95
CA MET A 49 -1.13 -16.60 -2.65
C MET A 49 -0.11 -17.54 -1.99
N GLN A 50 0.91 -16.95 -1.39
CA GLN A 50 1.91 -17.67 -0.61
C GLN A 50 1.76 -17.31 0.86
N LEU A 51 1.94 -18.30 1.74
CA LEU A 51 2.00 -18.11 3.19
C LEU A 51 3.36 -18.57 3.72
N ARG A 52 3.96 -17.76 4.60
CA ARG A 52 5.29 -17.95 5.19
C ARG A 52 5.26 -17.51 6.65
N ARG A 53 6.34 -17.77 7.40
CA ARG A 53 6.52 -17.19 8.75
C ARG A 53 6.55 -15.66 8.71
N HIS A 54 7.20 -15.10 7.70
CA HIS A 54 7.28 -13.66 7.44
C HIS A 54 7.30 -13.46 5.93
N THR A 55 6.59 -12.44 5.43
CA THR A 55 6.60 -12.11 4.00
C THR A 55 7.93 -11.41 3.66
N PRO A 56 8.78 -11.99 2.80
CA PRO A 56 10.02 -11.33 2.37
C PRO A 56 9.75 -9.98 1.72
N THR A 57 10.61 -9.00 1.98
CA THR A 57 10.42 -7.62 1.53
C THR A 57 10.19 -7.50 0.03
N ARG A 58 10.89 -8.29 -0.79
CA ARG A 58 10.69 -8.33 -2.25
C ARG A 58 9.25 -8.64 -2.68
N TRP A 59 8.53 -9.46 -1.91
CA TRP A 59 7.15 -9.83 -2.20
C TRP A 59 6.17 -8.74 -1.76
N GLN A 60 6.43 -8.07 -0.63
CA GLN A 60 5.64 -6.92 -0.20
C GLN A 60 5.69 -5.79 -1.24
N VAL A 61 6.90 -5.53 -1.77
CA VAL A 61 7.14 -4.54 -2.83
C VAL A 61 6.41 -4.92 -4.10
N LYS A 62 6.49 -6.19 -4.50
CA LYS A 62 5.82 -6.66 -5.71
C LYS A 62 4.31 -6.44 -5.62
N ASP A 63 3.71 -6.81 -4.50
CA ASP A 63 2.28 -6.64 -4.29
C ASP A 63 1.89 -5.15 -4.28
N ILE A 64 2.60 -4.31 -3.53
CA ILE A 64 2.33 -2.86 -3.48
C ILE A 64 2.54 -2.17 -4.84
N ALA A 65 3.60 -2.55 -5.57
CA ALA A 65 3.89 -2.01 -6.90
C ALA A 65 2.80 -2.41 -7.90
N GLY A 66 2.31 -3.66 -7.83
CA GLY A 66 1.17 -4.11 -8.63
C GLY A 66 -0.08 -3.29 -8.35
N LEU A 67 -0.41 -3.10 -7.07
CA LEU A 67 -1.58 -2.31 -6.68
C LEU A 67 -1.47 -0.87 -7.18
N HIS A 68 -0.32 -0.23 -6.95
CA HIS A 68 -0.07 1.14 -7.40
C HIS A 68 -0.17 1.26 -8.91
N TYR A 69 0.48 0.37 -9.66
CA TYR A 69 0.44 0.35 -11.13
C TYR A 69 -0.99 0.25 -11.66
N SER A 70 -1.79 -0.66 -11.09
CA SER A 70 -3.20 -0.84 -11.47
C SER A 70 -4.12 0.34 -11.09
N SER A 71 -3.62 1.31 -10.32
CA SER A 71 -4.38 2.48 -9.86
C SER A 71 -3.97 3.81 -10.51
N LEU A 72 -2.98 3.80 -11.42
CA LEU A 72 -2.41 5.01 -12.02
C LEU A 72 -3.46 5.90 -12.74
N ASN A 73 -4.47 5.28 -13.36
CA ASN A 73 -5.48 6.00 -14.15
C ASN A 73 -6.69 6.46 -13.32
N LEU A 74 -6.68 6.27 -12.00
CA LEU A 74 -7.78 6.68 -11.11
C LEU A 74 -7.68 8.13 -10.62
N GLY A 75 -6.64 8.87 -11.02
CA GLY A 75 -6.46 10.26 -10.57
C GLY A 75 -6.08 10.38 -9.08
N LEU A 76 -5.42 9.37 -8.51
CA LEU A 76 -4.96 9.42 -7.12
C LEU A 76 -4.00 10.59 -6.89
N THR A 77 -4.26 11.38 -5.88
CA THR A 77 -3.40 12.52 -5.54
C THR A 77 -2.17 12.07 -4.76
N ARG A 78 -1.16 12.93 -4.71
CA ARG A 78 0.00 12.75 -3.83
C ARG A 78 -0.41 12.50 -2.37
N ASN A 79 -1.48 13.15 -1.90
CA ASN A 79 -1.95 12.98 -0.53
C ASN A 79 -2.57 11.60 -0.31
N ASP A 80 -3.24 11.01 -1.30
CA ASP A 80 -3.81 9.67 -1.21
C ASP A 80 -2.72 8.61 -1.09
N LEU A 81 -1.64 8.79 -1.88
CA LEU A 81 -0.46 7.93 -1.84
C LEU A 81 0.25 8.03 -0.47
N LEU A 82 0.37 9.23 0.09
CA LEU A 82 0.91 9.43 1.44
C LEU A 82 0.01 8.82 2.53
N ARG A 83 -1.31 8.95 2.41
CA ARG A 83 -2.28 8.28 3.32
C ARG A 83 -2.16 6.76 3.24
N PHE A 84 -1.97 6.21 2.04
CA PHE A 84 -1.74 4.79 1.85
C PHE A 84 -0.47 4.34 2.59
N ILE A 85 0.66 5.02 2.39
CA ILE A 85 1.94 4.68 3.03
C ILE A 85 1.82 4.74 4.56
N ARG A 86 1.24 5.82 5.09
CA ARG A 86 1.02 5.98 6.53
C ARG A 86 0.19 4.83 7.11
N THR A 87 -0.89 4.48 6.43
CA THR A 87 -1.80 3.42 6.89
C THR A 87 -1.13 2.05 6.79
N TYR A 88 -0.42 1.79 5.69
CA TYR A 88 0.32 0.53 5.48
C TYR A 88 1.43 0.34 6.53
N ARG A 89 2.12 1.41 6.92
CA ARG A 89 3.15 1.38 7.98
C ARG A 89 2.57 1.39 9.41
N GLY A 90 1.25 1.30 9.58
CA GLY A 90 0.62 1.24 10.91
C GLY A 90 0.49 2.59 11.61
N HIS A 91 0.14 3.65 10.88
CA HIS A 91 -0.10 5.01 11.40
C HIS A 91 1.12 5.72 12.01
N THR A 92 2.33 5.34 11.60
CA THR A 92 3.55 6.07 11.99
C THR A 92 3.56 7.49 11.40
N PRO A 93 4.20 8.47 12.08
CA PRO A 93 4.38 9.81 11.54
C PRO A 93 4.99 9.79 10.13
N LEU A 94 4.46 10.61 9.21
CA LEU A 94 4.89 10.63 7.81
C LEU A 94 6.39 10.86 7.65
N ARG A 95 6.99 11.73 8.49
CA ARG A 95 8.45 11.94 8.51
C ARG A 95 9.23 10.65 8.77
N GLN A 96 8.78 9.82 9.71
CA GLN A 96 9.39 8.53 10.01
C GLN A 96 9.10 7.50 8.90
N SER A 97 7.86 7.46 8.41
CA SER A 97 7.47 6.62 7.26
C SER A 97 8.26 6.90 5.98
N LEU A 98 8.72 8.15 5.81
CA LEU A 98 9.50 8.62 4.67
C LEU A 98 11.03 8.61 4.91
N GLY A 99 11.49 8.09 6.05
CA GLY A 99 12.93 8.03 6.37
C GLY A 99 13.58 9.37 6.71
N LYS A 100 12.78 10.43 6.99
CA LYS A 100 13.26 11.73 7.48
C LYS A 100 13.24 11.76 9.01
N SER A 101 14.11 10.97 9.66
CA SER A 101 14.41 11.14 11.08
C SER A 101 15.37 12.32 11.28
N PRO A 102 15.22 13.14 12.35
CA PRO A 102 16.32 13.97 12.82
C PRO A 102 17.44 13.03 13.27
N THR A 103 18.66 13.37 12.87
CA THR A 103 19.91 12.63 13.11
C THR A 103 20.07 12.20 14.58
N CYS A 104 20.01 10.90 14.87
CA CYS A 104 20.89 10.24 15.85
C CYS A 104 20.69 8.71 15.80
N GLY A 105 21.75 7.96 15.50
CA GLY A 105 21.93 6.55 15.87
C GLY A 105 21.02 5.50 15.22
N ALA A 106 21.55 4.81 14.19
CA ALA A 106 21.20 3.45 13.75
C ALA A 106 19.83 3.18 13.09
N LEU A 107 19.76 3.37 11.76
CA LEU A 107 19.75 2.31 10.72
C LEU A 107 19.67 3.00 9.34
N PRO A 108 20.38 2.52 8.30
CA PRO A 108 20.55 3.27 7.06
C PRO A 108 19.24 3.43 6.29
N ILE A 109 18.99 4.69 5.92
CA ILE A 109 17.81 5.27 5.25
C ILE A 109 17.66 4.79 3.78
N ALA A 110 18.20 3.64 3.40
CA ALA A 110 18.27 3.18 2.01
C ALA A 110 17.96 1.69 1.77
N SER A 111 17.27 1.00 2.68
CA SER A 111 17.04 -0.45 2.57
C SER A 111 15.56 -0.89 2.49
N GLU A 112 14.61 0.05 2.48
CA GLU A 112 13.18 -0.24 2.52
C GLU A 112 12.54 -0.04 1.13
N PRO A 113 12.34 -1.09 0.31
CA PRO A 113 11.87 -0.96 -1.06
C PRO A 113 10.40 -0.49 -1.22
N ILE A 114 9.61 -0.40 -0.14
CA ILE A 114 8.33 0.32 -0.16
C ILE A 114 8.54 1.83 -0.27
N LEU A 115 9.64 2.34 0.32
CA LEU A 115 10.09 3.71 0.13
C LEU A 115 10.70 3.94 -1.26
N LEU A 116 11.19 2.90 -1.95
CA LEU A 116 11.57 2.99 -3.37
C LEU A 116 10.34 3.20 -4.26
N VAL A 117 9.25 2.48 -4.00
CA VAL A 117 7.96 2.72 -4.67
C VAL A 117 7.47 4.12 -4.32
N ALA A 118 7.45 4.51 -3.04
CA ALA A 118 7.08 5.87 -2.64
C ALA A 118 8.01 6.95 -3.25
N GLY A 119 9.30 6.69 -3.38
CA GLY A 119 10.30 7.63 -3.91
C GLY A 119 10.15 7.85 -5.41
N ARG A 120 9.85 6.81 -6.19
CA ARG A 120 9.47 6.95 -7.60
C ARG A 120 8.13 7.67 -7.75
N VAL A 121 7.16 7.31 -6.90
CA VAL A 121 5.81 7.91 -6.89
C VAL A 121 5.80 9.37 -6.47
N LEU A 122 6.70 9.79 -5.59
CA LEU A 122 6.84 11.17 -5.10
C LEU A 122 7.91 11.98 -5.86
N GLY A 123 8.67 11.34 -6.74
CA GLY A 123 9.86 11.89 -7.42
C GLY A 123 9.64 12.41 -8.84
N GLU A 124 8.47 12.21 -9.45
CA GLU A 124 8.14 12.81 -10.73
C GLU A 124 7.57 14.22 -10.54
N LYS A 125 8.46 15.20 -10.27
CA LYS A 125 8.52 16.54 -10.90
C LYS A 125 9.83 17.23 -10.49
N SER A 126 10.87 17.10 -11.31
CA SER A 126 11.90 18.14 -11.49
C SER A 126 12.65 17.95 -12.80
N THR A 127 11.95 17.91 -13.93
CA THR A 127 12.47 18.32 -15.26
C THR A 127 11.29 18.52 -16.19
N ALA A 128 10.77 19.74 -16.27
CA ALA A 128 10.02 20.25 -17.41
C ALA A 128 9.87 21.77 -17.27
N GLY A 129 10.51 22.50 -18.20
CA GLY A 129 10.22 23.89 -18.54
C GLY A 129 10.89 24.94 -17.68
#